data_AF-A0AB73BZK8-F1
#
_entry.id   AF-A0AB73BZK8-F1
#
_cell.length_a   1.000
_cell.length_b   1.000
_cell.length_c   1.000
_cell.angle_alpha   90.00
_cell.angle_beta   90.00
_cell.angle_gamma   90.00
#
_symmetry.space_group_name_H-M   'P 1'
#
loop_
_entity.id
_entity.type
_entity.pdbx_description
1 polymer ?
#
loop_
_entity_poly.entity_id
_entity_poly.type
_entity_poly.pdbx_seq_one_letter_code
_entity_poly.pdbx_strand_id
1 'polypeptide(L)'
;MNMESRETIINNLIKEVTQQINQKFISLEKIQNYLKNYNKFFTISEIEEYQEKISMLKYLTFTNEEIEVNIYYILEIKKYLIDLREKKGKFIRKIYNECINSLCGYQFFFDFIMKSEFYFKNNKHYFKKEEIEKYNKLWFELEIENALILSDNEELKIKQKWNKNYENILRQVEEMLLYLDSLDI
;
A
#
# COMPACT_ATOMS: atom_id res chain seq x y z
N MET A 1 -5.95 -4.81 25.26
CA MET A 1 -5.02 -5.63 24.46
C MET A 1 -4.56 -4.78 23.30
N ASN A 2 -3.25 -4.50 23.17
CA ASN A 2 -2.72 -3.88 21.96
C ASN A 2 -2.88 -4.88 20.81
N MET A 3 -3.75 -4.57 19.85
CA MET A 3 -3.78 -5.31 18.59
C MET A 3 -2.47 -5.03 17.86
N GLU A 4 -1.65 -6.06 17.69
CA GLU A 4 -0.42 -6.00 16.90
C GLU A 4 -0.77 -5.55 15.47
N SER A 5 -0.07 -4.55 14.93
CA SER A 5 -0.33 -4.06 13.58
C SER A 5 0.29 -5.01 12.55
N ARG A 6 -0.27 -5.03 11.34
CA ARG A 6 0.32 -5.79 10.20
C ARG A 6 1.80 -5.48 10.01
N GLU A 7 2.17 -4.21 10.13
CA GLU A 7 3.54 -3.75 9.97
C GLU A 7 4.47 -4.27 11.09
N THR A 8 4.01 -4.23 12.34
CA THR A 8 4.74 -4.81 13.47
C THR A 8 4.98 -6.30 13.26
N ILE A 9 3.96 -7.03 12.81
CA ILE A 9 4.07 -8.46 12.49
C ILE A 9 5.13 -8.69 11.42
N ILE A 10 5.06 -7.98 10.28
CA ILE A 10 6.03 -8.14 9.20
C ILE A 10 7.46 -7.81 9.66
N ASN A 11 7.64 -6.74 10.42
CA ASN A 11 8.96 -6.34 10.96
C ASN A 11 9.53 -7.42 11.90
N ASN A 12 8.69 -8.01 12.76
CA ASN A 12 9.09 -9.12 13.62
C ASN A 12 9.52 -10.34 12.80
N LEU A 13 8.74 -10.72 11.79
CA LEU A 13 9.07 -11.85 10.90
C LEU A 13 10.37 -11.62 10.14
N ILE A 14 10.61 -10.42 9.58
CA ILE A 14 11.87 -10.06 8.91
C ILE A 14 13.06 -10.20 9.88
N LYS A 15 12.89 -9.77 11.14
CA LYS A 15 13.92 -9.87 12.17
C LYS A 15 14.23 -11.34 12.49
N GLU A 16 13.21 -12.17 12.68
CA GLU A 16 13.40 -13.61 12.92
C GLU A 16 14.10 -14.31 11.76
N VAL A 17 13.69 -14.04 10.51
CA VAL A 17 14.35 -14.60 9.32
C VAL A 17 15.82 -14.18 9.28
N THR A 18 16.11 -12.92 9.58
CA THR A 18 17.49 -12.40 9.60
C THR A 18 18.33 -13.07 10.69
N GLN A 19 17.77 -13.32 11.86
CA GLN A 19 18.45 -14.05 12.94
C GLN A 19 18.78 -15.49 12.54
N GLN A 20 17.84 -16.20 11.91
CA GLN A 20 18.06 -17.56 11.40
C GLN A 20 19.19 -17.63 10.37
N ILE A 21 19.23 -16.67 9.42
CA ILE A 21 20.33 -16.55 8.45
C ILE A 21 21.68 -16.33 9.16
N ASN A 22 21.74 -15.37 10.09
CA ASN A 22 22.99 -15.01 10.77
C ASN A 22 23.54 -16.14 11.64
N GLN A 23 22.65 -16.90 12.28
CA GLN A 23 23.01 -18.06 13.09
C GLN A 23 23.31 -19.30 12.25
N LYS A 24 23.11 -19.25 10.92
CA LYS A 24 23.18 -20.41 10.02
C LYS A 24 22.32 -21.58 10.53
N PHE A 25 21.20 -21.26 11.20
CA PHE A 25 20.27 -22.24 11.76
C PHE A 25 18.86 -21.95 11.25
N ILE A 26 18.29 -22.92 10.55
CA ILE A 26 17.04 -22.75 9.79
C ILE A 26 15.97 -23.66 10.38
N SER A 27 14.91 -23.06 10.90
CA SER A 27 13.70 -23.77 11.34
C SER A 27 12.62 -23.65 10.28
N LEU A 28 12.55 -24.64 9.38
CA LEU A 28 11.54 -24.69 8.32
C LEU A 28 10.10 -24.66 8.85
N GLU A 29 9.85 -25.36 9.96
CA GLU A 29 8.52 -25.39 10.58
C GLU A 29 8.06 -24.00 11.01
N LYS A 30 8.95 -23.18 11.59
CA LYS A 30 8.63 -21.79 11.95
C LYS A 30 8.30 -20.98 10.71
N ILE A 31 9.17 -21.01 9.70
CA ILE A 31 8.98 -20.26 8.45
C ILE A 31 7.66 -20.66 7.78
N GLN A 32 7.33 -21.95 7.71
CA GLN A 32 6.08 -22.44 7.12
C GLN A 32 4.80 -21.88 7.78
N ASN A 33 4.89 -21.48 9.04
CA ASN A 33 3.75 -21.07 9.84
C ASN A 33 3.65 -19.55 10.05
N TYR A 34 4.63 -18.76 9.62
CA TYR A 34 4.65 -17.30 9.85
C TYR A 34 3.36 -16.62 9.40
N LEU A 35 3.05 -16.52 8.10
CA LEU A 35 1.83 -15.83 7.68
C LEU A 35 0.54 -16.58 8.05
N LYS A 36 0.60 -17.91 8.24
CA LYS A 36 -0.56 -18.71 8.65
C LYS A 36 -1.07 -18.31 10.04
N ASN A 37 -0.15 -18.08 10.99
CA ASN A 37 -0.48 -17.67 12.35
C ASN A 37 -1.09 -16.25 12.42
N TYR A 38 -0.90 -15.46 11.36
CA TYR A 38 -1.39 -14.10 11.24
C TYR A 38 -2.41 -13.93 10.10
N ASN A 39 -3.08 -15.00 9.67
CA ASN A 39 -3.94 -15.02 8.49
C ASN A 39 -4.97 -13.88 8.41
N LYS A 40 -5.48 -13.40 9.55
CA LYS A 40 -6.43 -12.27 9.63
C LYS A 40 -5.87 -10.93 9.16
N PHE A 41 -4.54 -10.79 9.05
CA PHE A 41 -3.86 -9.57 8.62
C PHE A 41 -3.40 -9.61 7.17
N PHE A 42 -3.54 -10.74 6.49
CA PHE A 42 -3.07 -10.96 5.12
C PHE A 42 -4.23 -11.41 4.23
N THR A 43 -4.18 -11.05 2.96
CA THR A 43 -5.15 -11.57 1.98
C THR A 43 -4.86 -13.02 1.65
N ILE A 44 -5.87 -13.72 1.14
CA ILE A 44 -5.72 -15.11 0.67
C ILE A 44 -4.60 -15.20 -0.37
N SER A 45 -4.59 -14.31 -1.37
CA SER A 45 -3.55 -14.26 -2.40
C SER A 45 -2.14 -14.05 -1.83
N GLU A 46 -1.98 -13.20 -0.81
CA GLU A 46 -0.68 -13.01 -0.16
C GLU A 46 -0.20 -14.24 0.60
N ILE A 47 -1.13 -14.99 1.21
CA ILE A 47 -0.83 -16.24 1.89
C ILE A 47 -0.50 -17.34 0.88
N GLU A 48 -1.18 -17.39 -0.26
CA GLU A 48 -0.91 -18.34 -1.35
C GLU A 48 0.48 -18.10 -1.98
N GLU A 49 0.80 -16.86 -2.35
CA GLU A 49 2.13 -16.51 -2.89
C GLU A 49 3.24 -16.84 -1.88
N TYR A 50 2.98 -16.62 -0.59
CA TYR A 50 3.91 -17.02 0.47
C TYR A 50 4.14 -18.53 0.50
N GLN A 51 3.07 -19.32 0.41
CA GLN A 51 3.14 -20.77 0.41
C GLN A 51 3.88 -21.32 -0.81
N GLU A 52 3.71 -20.70 -1.98
CA GLU A 52 4.48 -21.05 -3.18
C GLU A 52 5.98 -20.85 -2.97
N LYS A 53 6.39 -19.71 -2.41
CA LYS A 53 7.81 -19.45 -2.10
C LYS A 53 8.40 -20.44 -1.10
N ILE A 54 7.61 -20.86 -0.10
CA ILE A 54 8.05 -21.87 0.88
C ILE A 54 8.05 -23.28 0.29
N SER A 55 7.20 -23.59 -0.70
CA SER A 55 7.16 -24.92 -1.30
C SER A 55 8.53 -25.32 -1.89
N MET A 56 9.28 -24.35 -2.40
CA MET A 56 10.65 -24.53 -2.89
C MET A 56 11.63 -24.94 -1.79
N LEU A 57 11.41 -24.50 -0.54
CA LEU A 57 12.25 -24.86 0.61
C LEU A 57 12.09 -26.33 1.05
N LYS A 58 10.97 -26.98 0.72
CA LYS A 58 10.68 -28.35 1.17
C LYS A 58 11.57 -29.41 0.51
N TYR A 59 12.21 -29.07 -0.60
CA TYR A 59 13.04 -29.98 -1.38
C TYR A 59 14.54 -29.81 -1.10
N LEU A 60 14.91 -28.91 -0.18
CA LEU A 60 16.30 -28.65 0.16
C LEU A 60 16.80 -29.53 1.30
N THR A 61 18.06 -29.94 1.21
CA THR A 61 18.78 -30.62 2.29
C THR A 61 19.53 -29.59 3.15
N PHE A 62 19.29 -29.60 4.46
CA PHE A 62 19.92 -28.66 5.41
C PHE A 62 21.24 -29.21 5.95
N THR A 63 22.12 -29.65 5.04
CA THR A 63 23.49 -30.06 5.35
C THR A 63 24.43 -28.85 5.32
N ASN A 64 25.59 -28.93 5.97
CA ASN A 64 26.57 -27.84 6.00
C ASN A 64 27.13 -27.48 4.62
N GLU A 65 27.16 -28.43 3.68
CA GLU A 65 27.65 -28.23 2.30
C GLU A 65 26.66 -27.44 1.43
N GLU A 66 25.38 -27.41 1.80
CA GLU A 66 24.31 -26.73 1.04
C GLU A 66 23.77 -25.48 1.74
N ILE A 67 24.44 -25.04 2.81
CA ILE A 67 23.95 -23.94 3.64
C ILE A 67 23.81 -22.62 2.88
N GLU A 68 24.64 -22.39 1.87
CA GLU A 68 24.57 -21.21 1.00
C GLU A 68 23.32 -21.24 0.10
N VAL A 69 22.98 -22.40 -0.46
CA VAL A 69 21.76 -22.63 -1.24
C VAL A 69 20.53 -22.41 -0.36
N ASN A 70 20.55 -22.95 0.86
CA ASN A 70 19.48 -22.75 1.84
C ASN A 70 19.28 -21.28 2.23
N ILE A 71 20.38 -20.54 2.43
CA ILE A 71 20.34 -19.10 2.70
C ILE A 71 19.72 -18.34 1.51
N TYR A 72 20.05 -18.70 0.27
CA TYR A 72 19.47 -18.06 -0.92
C TYR A 72 17.94 -18.13 -0.93
N TYR A 73 17.34 -19.30 -0.71
CA TYR A 73 15.88 -19.43 -0.71
C TYR A 73 15.22 -18.72 0.48
N ILE A 74 15.89 -18.62 1.63
CA ILE A 74 15.38 -17.86 2.77
C ILE A 74 15.47 -16.35 2.52
N LEU A 75 16.47 -15.90 1.76
CA LEU A 75 16.53 -14.51 1.30
C LEU A 75 15.33 -14.17 0.41
N GLU A 76 14.84 -15.09 -0.42
CA GLU A 76 13.60 -14.89 -1.19
C GLU A 76 12.37 -14.72 -0.29
N ILE A 77 12.28 -15.49 0.81
CA ILE A 77 11.24 -15.29 1.83
C ILE A 77 11.36 -13.91 2.47
N LYS A 78 12.59 -13.51 2.85
CA LYS A 78 12.84 -12.18 3.42
C LYS A 78 12.46 -11.06 2.46
N LYS A 79 12.83 -11.16 1.18
CA LYS A 79 12.48 -10.19 0.13
C LYS A 79 10.97 -10.05 0.02
N TYR A 80 10.24 -11.16 -0.01
CA TYR A 80 8.78 -11.13 -0.07
C TYR A 80 8.15 -10.44 1.15
N LEU A 81 8.66 -10.68 2.36
CA LEU A 81 8.19 -9.98 3.56
C LEU A 81 8.47 -8.46 3.47
N ILE A 82 9.62 -8.06 2.93
CA ILE A 82 9.93 -6.64 2.68
C ILE A 82 8.96 -6.04 1.66
N ASP A 83 8.66 -6.76 0.57
CA ASP A 83 7.68 -6.32 -0.42
C ASP A 83 6.30 -6.11 0.20
N LEU A 84 5.84 -7.06 1.03
CA LEU A 84 4.57 -6.95 1.77
C LEU A 84 4.52 -5.74 2.70
N ARG A 85 5.64 -5.38 3.33
CA ARG A 85 5.76 -4.18 4.17
C ARG A 85 5.58 -2.92 3.33
N GLU A 86 6.19 -2.87 2.15
CA GLU A 86 6.22 -1.68 1.30
C GLU A 86 4.95 -1.47 0.47
N LYS A 87 4.04 -2.46 0.36
CA LYS A 87 2.83 -2.36 -0.46
C LYS A 87 1.97 -1.14 -0.12
N LYS A 88 1.79 -0.83 1.18
CA LYS A 88 1.03 0.35 1.63
C LYS A 88 1.66 1.65 1.11
N GLY A 89 2.94 1.88 1.41
CA GLY A 89 3.65 3.08 0.96
C GLY A 89 3.74 3.22 -0.56
N LYS A 90 3.99 2.12 -1.30
CA LYS A 90 3.98 2.12 -2.78
C LYS A 90 2.62 2.57 -3.33
N PHE A 91 1.52 2.10 -2.74
CA PHE A 91 0.18 2.51 -3.13
C PHE A 91 -0.10 3.98 -2.77
N ILE A 92 0.27 4.42 -1.57
CA ILE A 92 0.10 5.83 -1.14
C ILE A 92 0.86 6.79 -2.05
N ARG A 93 2.14 6.52 -2.35
CA ARG A 93 2.94 7.35 -3.26
C ARG A 93 2.35 7.45 -4.66
N LYS A 94 1.70 6.38 -5.15
CA LYS A 94 0.99 6.43 -6.43
C LYS A 94 -0.15 7.46 -6.39
N ILE A 95 -1.00 7.40 -5.36
CA ILE A 95 -2.12 8.34 -5.17
C ILE A 95 -1.59 9.76 -5.00
N TYR A 96 -0.53 9.94 -4.21
CA TYR A 96 0.11 11.23 -3.98
C TYR A 96 0.53 11.89 -5.31
N ASN A 97 1.19 11.13 -6.18
CA ASN A 97 1.59 11.63 -7.50
C ASN A 97 0.39 11.94 -8.41
N GLU A 98 -0.64 11.10 -8.41
CA GLU A 98 -1.88 11.36 -9.16
C GLU A 98 -2.59 12.62 -8.65
N CYS A 99 -2.54 12.87 -7.34
CA CYS A 99 -3.09 14.07 -6.72
C CYS A 99 -2.30 15.33 -7.12
N ILE A 100 -0.96 15.28 -7.15
CA ILE A 100 -0.15 16.40 -7.69
C ILE A 100 -0.47 16.65 -9.17
N ASN A 101 -0.52 15.59 -9.98
CA ASN A 101 -0.80 15.70 -11.41
C ASN A 101 -2.19 16.29 -11.70
N SER A 102 -3.14 16.13 -10.76
CA SER A 102 -4.48 16.72 -10.85
C SER A 102 -4.45 18.25 -11.01
N LEU A 103 -3.40 18.92 -10.54
CA LEU A 103 -3.25 20.37 -10.61
C LEU A 103 -2.81 20.89 -11.98
N CYS A 104 -2.42 20.01 -12.92
CA CYS A 104 -1.99 20.41 -14.27
C CYS A 104 -3.13 20.99 -15.12
N GLY A 105 -4.38 20.86 -14.69
CA GLY A 105 -5.54 21.48 -15.32
C GLY A 105 -6.84 20.74 -15.03
N TYR A 106 -7.98 21.34 -15.38
CA TYR A 106 -9.30 20.79 -15.06
C TYR A 106 -9.55 19.37 -15.59
N GLN A 107 -8.96 18.99 -16.72
CA GLN A 107 -9.06 17.62 -17.26
C GLN A 107 -8.34 16.60 -16.35
N PHE A 108 -7.12 16.92 -15.92
CA PHE A 108 -6.35 16.07 -15.00
C PHE A 108 -7.02 15.99 -13.63
N PHE A 109 -7.61 17.11 -13.18
CA PHE A 109 -8.40 17.16 -11.96
C PHE A 109 -9.58 16.20 -12.02
N PHE A 110 -10.41 16.32 -13.06
CA PHE A 110 -11.54 15.41 -13.28
C PHE A 110 -11.11 13.94 -13.32
N ASP A 111 -10.08 13.62 -14.09
CA ASP A 111 -9.55 12.26 -14.21
C ASP A 111 -9.08 11.70 -12.86
N PHE A 112 -8.45 12.52 -12.04
CA PHE A 112 -8.04 12.15 -10.69
C PHE A 112 -9.25 11.85 -9.81
N ILE A 113 -10.28 12.70 -9.81
CA ILE A 113 -11.46 12.53 -8.95
C ILE A 113 -12.24 11.26 -9.31
N MET A 114 -12.43 10.99 -10.60
CA MET A 114 -13.12 9.78 -11.06
C MET A 114 -12.38 8.49 -10.70
N LYS A 115 -11.04 8.50 -10.69
CA LYS A 115 -10.23 7.33 -10.34
C LYS A 115 -10.14 7.13 -8.83
N SER A 116 -10.05 8.24 -8.09
CA SER A 116 -9.79 8.25 -6.65
C SER A 116 -10.90 7.65 -5.79
N GLU A 117 -12.15 7.75 -6.23
CA GLU A 117 -13.30 7.09 -5.61
C GLU A 117 -13.04 5.60 -5.31
N PHE A 118 -12.27 4.92 -6.18
CA PHE A 118 -12.09 3.47 -6.13
C PHE A 118 -10.72 3.02 -5.65
N TYR A 119 -9.79 3.91 -5.27
CA TYR A 119 -8.41 3.52 -4.94
C TYR A 119 -8.34 2.46 -3.85
N PHE A 120 -9.15 2.57 -2.81
CA PHE A 120 -9.14 1.63 -1.68
C PHE A 120 -9.94 0.35 -1.91
N LYS A 121 -10.71 0.22 -3.01
CA LYS A 121 -11.62 -0.91 -3.24
C LYS A 121 -10.91 -2.27 -3.13
N ASN A 122 -9.70 -2.36 -3.71
CA ASN A 122 -8.88 -3.58 -3.72
C ASN A 122 -7.75 -3.58 -2.68
N ASN A 123 -7.55 -2.47 -1.96
CA ASN A 123 -6.41 -2.25 -1.06
C ASN A 123 -6.82 -2.02 0.39
N LYS A 124 -8.12 -2.05 0.70
CA LYS A 124 -8.70 -1.74 2.01
C LYS A 124 -8.07 -2.49 3.18
N HIS A 125 -7.56 -3.70 2.95
CA HIS A 125 -6.94 -4.53 3.99
C HIS A 125 -5.58 -4.01 4.47
N TYR A 126 -4.96 -3.08 3.75
CA TYR A 126 -3.74 -2.39 4.21
C TYR A 126 -4.04 -1.19 5.13
N PHE A 127 -5.32 -0.81 5.26
CA PHE A 127 -5.71 0.43 5.92
C PHE A 127 -6.70 0.19 7.04
N LYS A 128 -6.62 1.04 8.06
CA LYS A 128 -7.62 1.13 9.12
C LYS A 128 -8.88 1.80 8.57
N LYS A 129 -10.02 1.53 9.20
CA LYS A 129 -11.31 2.11 8.79
C LYS A 129 -11.27 3.63 8.84
N GLU A 130 -10.66 4.19 9.88
CA GLU A 130 -10.54 5.63 10.11
C GLU A 130 -9.64 6.29 9.05
N GLU A 131 -8.65 5.55 8.52
CA GLU A 131 -7.80 6.05 7.43
C GLU A 131 -8.64 6.19 6.14
N ILE A 132 -9.41 5.17 5.80
CA ILE A 132 -10.28 5.19 4.61
C ILE A 132 -11.37 6.27 4.75
N GLU A 133 -11.96 6.43 5.92
CA GLU A 133 -12.98 7.45 6.17
C GLU A 133 -12.43 8.88 6.00
N LYS A 134 -11.22 9.14 6.52
CA LYS A 134 -10.57 10.46 6.35
C LYS A 134 -10.21 10.72 4.90
N TYR A 135 -9.70 9.73 4.17
CA TYR A 135 -9.47 9.84 2.73
C TYR A 135 -10.74 10.22 1.97
N ASN A 136 -11.83 9.47 2.19
CA ASN A 136 -13.10 9.67 1.50
C ASN A 136 -13.69 11.06 1.78
N LYS A 137 -13.51 11.59 2.99
CA LYS A 137 -13.92 12.96 3.32
C LYS A 137 -13.19 13.99 2.45
N LEU A 138 -11.86 13.91 2.38
CA LEU A 138 -11.04 14.84 1.60
C LEU A 138 -11.34 14.71 0.10
N TRP A 139 -11.54 13.48 -0.39
CA TRP A 139 -11.96 13.23 -1.77
C TRP A 139 -13.31 13.86 -2.08
N PHE A 140 -14.28 13.74 -1.17
CA PHE A 140 -15.62 14.29 -1.36
C PHE A 140 -15.61 15.82 -1.46
N GLU A 141 -14.76 16.49 -0.69
CA GLU A 141 -14.57 17.94 -0.79
C GLU A 141 -14.08 18.36 -2.18
N LEU A 142 -13.14 17.60 -2.76
CA LEU A 142 -12.66 17.82 -4.11
C LEU A 142 -13.71 17.49 -5.19
N GLU A 143 -14.55 16.47 -4.97
CA GLU A 143 -15.65 16.12 -5.88
C GLU A 143 -16.74 17.20 -5.92
N ILE A 144 -16.99 17.91 -4.81
CA ILE A 144 -17.87 19.08 -4.82
C ILE A 144 -17.32 20.15 -5.76
N GLU A 145 -16.02 20.45 -5.70
CA GLU A 145 -15.39 21.41 -6.62
C GLU A 145 -15.43 20.94 -8.07
N ASN A 146 -15.19 19.65 -8.31
CA ASN A 146 -15.29 19.04 -9.62
C ASN A 146 -16.70 19.21 -10.21
N ALA A 147 -17.74 18.90 -9.44
CA ALA A 147 -19.14 19.10 -9.84
C ALA A 147 -19.46 20.58 -10.12
N LEU A 148 -18.94 21.51 -9.32
CA LEU A 148 -19.11 22.95 -9.56
C LEU A 148 -18.48 23.39 -10.88
N ILE A 149 -17.27 22.90 -11.20
CA ILE A 149 -16.57 23.19 -12.45
C ILE A 149 -17.33 22.64 -13.66
N LEU A 150 -17.80 21.39 -13.56
CA LEU A 150 -18.45 20.65 -14.65
C LEU A 150 -19.96 20.90 -14.79
N SER A 151 -20.52 21.79 -13.96
CA SER A 151 -21.95 22.15 -14.04
C SER A 151 -22.35 22.91 -15.32
N ASP A 152 -21.39 23.27 -16.18
CA ASP A 152 -21.61 23.78 -17.54
C ASP A 152 -21.07 22.82 -18.59
N ASN A 153 -21.71 22.78 -19.76
CA ASN A 153 -21.27 21.95 -20.91
C ASN A 153 -20.35 22.71 -21.89
N GLU A 154 -20.16 24.01 -21.71
CA GLU A 154 -19.28 24.83 -22.57
C GLU A 154 -17.86 24.88 -22.01
N GLU A 155 -16.87 24.46 -22.80
CA GLU A 155 -15.46 24.41 -22.42
C GLU A 155 -14.92 25.75 -21.89
N LEU A 156 -15.32 26.86 -22.51
CA LEU A 156 -14.92 28.19 -22.08
C LEU A 156 -15.40 28.50 -20.65
N LYS A 157 -16.63 28.11 -20.30
CA LYS A 157 -17.21 28.30 -18.97
C LYS A 157 -16.56 27.39 -17.93
N ILE A 158 -16.27 26.14 -18.30
CA ILE A 158 -15.52 25.19 -17.46
C ILE A 158 -14.16 25.78 -17.09
N LYS A 159 -13.42 26.31 -18.08
CA LYS A 159 -12.10 26.91 -17.84
C LYS A 159 -12.18 28.15 -16.94
N GLN A 160 -13.22 28.99 -17.10
CA GLN A 160 -13.45 30.13 -16.22
C GLN A 160 -13.74 29.70 -14.77
N LYS A 161 -14.58 28.68 -14.58
CA LYS A 161 -14.89 28.11 -13.26
C LYS A 161 -13.67 27.47 -12.61
N TRP A 162 -12.88 26.72 -13.37
CA TRP A 162 -11.58 26.20 -12.92
C TRP A 162 -10.70 27.32 -12.38
N ASN A 163 -10.46 28.37 -13.17
CA ASN A 163 -9.62 29.48 -12.75
C ASN A 163 -10.17 30.20 -11.51
N LYS A 164 -11.51 30.36 -11.43
CA LYS A 164 -12.17 31.00 -10.29
C LYS A 164 -12.04 30.18 -9.00
N ASN A 165 -12.10 28.86 -9.09
CA ASN A 165 -12.06 27.95 -7.94
C ASN A 165 -10.64 27.43 -7.62
N TYR A 166 -9.65 27.75 -8.45
CA TYR A 166 -8.31 27.15 -8.39
C TYR A 166 -7.63 27.30 -7.02
N GLU A 167 -7.74 28.45 -6.35
CA GLU A 167 -7.17 28.65 -5.01
C GLU A 167 -7.79 27.71 -3.97
N ASN A 168 -9.11 27.47 -4.06
CA ASN A 168 -9.79 26.56 -3.15
C ASN A 168 -9.40 25.10 -3.41
N ILE A 169 -9.30 24.72 -4.68
CA ILE A 169 -8.83 23.39 -5.11
C ILE A 169 -7.42 23.15 -4.62
N LEU A 170 -6.52 24.13 -4.77
CA LEU A 170 -5.14 24.03 -4.26
C LEU A 170 -5.10 23.72 -2.77
N ARG A 171 -5.89 24.44 -1.96
CA ARG A 171 -5.98 24.20 -0.52
C ARG A 171 -6.48 22.79 -0.19
N GLN A 172 -7.54 22.32 -0.85
CA GLN A 172 -8.07 20.99 -0.61
C GLN A 172 -7.11 19.88 -1.08
N VAL A 173 -6.41 20.09 -2.20
CA VAL A 173 -5.36 19.19 -2.67
C VAL A 173 -4.20 19.17 -1.68
N GLU A 174 -3.79 20.30 -1.12
CA GLU A 174 -2.78 20.37 -0.06
C GLU A 174 -3.19 19.52 1.15
N GLU A 175 -4.44 19.64 1.62
CA GLU A 175 -4.96 18.83 2.73
C GLU A 175 -4.93 17.32 2.42
N MET A 176 -5.31 16.94 1.19
CA MET A 176 -5.20 15.56 0.71
C MET A 176 -3.74 15.08 0.70
N LEU A 177 -2.81 15.88 0.19
CA LEU A 177 -1.39 15.53 0.11
C LEU A 177 -0.77 15.38 1.50
N LEU A 178 -1.03 16.31 2.42
CA LEU A 178 -0.58 16.20 3.82
C LEU A 178 -1.13 14.95 4.49
N TYR A 179 -2.38 14.59 4.18
CA TYR A 179 -2.97 13.38 4.72
C TYR A 179 -2.31 12.12 4.14
N LEU A 180 -2.12 12.04 2.82
CA LEU A 180 -1.44 10.93 2.17
C LEU A 180 -0.01 10.75 2.68
N ASP A 181 0.73 11.85 2.86
CA ASP A 181 2.09 11.84 3.43
C ASP A 181 2.09 11.24 4.86
N SER A 182 1.09 11.58 5.68
CA SER A 182 0.95 10.99 7.02
C SER A 182 0.69 9.48 7.04
N LEU A 183 0.33 8.88 5.89
CA LEU A 183 0.12 7.44 5.73
C LEU A 183 1.33 6.69 5.17
N ASP A 184 2.31 7.38 4.59
CA ASP A 184 3.55 6.78 4.05
C ASP A 184 4.53 6.49 5.19
N ILE A 185 4.22 5.44 5.97
CA ILE A 185 5.05 4.85 7.02
C ILE A 185 5.46 3.45 6.58
#